data_AF-B9YAE3-F1
#
_entry.id   AF-B9YAE3-F1
#
_cell.length_a   1.000
_cell.length_b   1.000
_cell.length_c   1.000
_cell.angle_alpha   90.00
_cell.angle_beta   90.00
_cell.angle_gamma   90.00
#
_symmetry.space_group_name_H-M   'P 1'
#
loop_
_entity.id
_entity.type
_entity.pdbx_description
1 polymer ?
#
loop_
_entity_poly.entity_id
_entity_poly.type
_entity_poly.pdbx_seq_one_letter_code
_entity_poly.pdbx_strand_id
1 'polypeptide(L)'
;VKILKNKKEGYINDLYTNESEEGSTIRQRGFSDSSSLLIHRICYNDKRFERRNVSRNPLTINKTRKEFNKIMKNKTLVRFCISAVIAALYAAVSLALAPLSFGPVQIRIAEAMTLLPVLFPEAIAGVTLGCFLTNLIGAIMGVNLLGFFDVLAGTLATFLAALLTWKFRKLCIQGLPIVSALMPVLFNAVIVGAELAYVLYPTALVTGFAINALEVGLGELIACFVLGLPLVKALDKAQVAKRFGL
;
A
#
# COMPACT_ATOMS: atom_id res chain seq x y z
N VAL A 1 69.61 48.41 -9.30
CA VAL A 1 70.55 47.40 -9.81
C VAL A 1 69.71 46.23 -10.32
N LYS A 2 69.37 46.21 -11.63
CA LYS A 2 69.97 45.32 -12.66
C LYS A 2 69.72 43.84 -12.31
N ILE A 3 68.88 43.04 -13.00
CA ILE A 3 69.06 42.45 -14.35
C ILE A 3 67.87 41.48 -14.55
N LEU A 4 66.96 41.66 -15.52
CA LEU A 4 66.94 41.07 -16.88
C LEU A 4 67.11 39.53 -16.96
N LYS A 5 66.07 38.82 -17.43
CA LYS A 5 66.05 37.92 -18.62
C LYS A 5 64.85 36.95 -18.52
N ASN A 6 63.83 37.00 -19.36
CA ASN A 6 63.77 36.72 -20.81
C ASN A 6 63.84 35.20 -21.14
N LYS A 7 62.67 34.60 -21.42
CA LYS A 7 62.41 33.59 -22.48
C LYS A 7 60.90 33.31 -22.53
N LYS A 8 60.20 33.91 -23.51
CA LYS A 8 59.72 33.29 -24.77
C LYS A 8 58.61 32.26 -24.52
N GLU A 9 57.34 32.60 -24.76
CA GLU A 9 56.65 32.48 -26.06
C GLU A 9 56.74 31.08 -26.68
N GLY A 10 55.58 30.45 -26.86
CA GLY A 10 55.47 29.19 -27.60
C GLY A 10 54.13 28.46 -27.41
N TYR A 11 53.05 29.09 -27.88
CA TYR A 11 51.89 28.48 -28.55
C TYR A 11 51.43 27.04 -28.20
N ILE A 12 50.18 26.97 -27.71
CA ILE A 12 49.02 26.23 -28.26
C ILE A 12 49.16 24.71 -28.53
N ASN A 13 48.13 23.97 -28.10
CA ASN A 13 47.79 22.55 -28.28
C ASN A 13 48.37 21.64 -27.16
N ASP A 14 47.62 20.77 -26.48
CA ASP A 14 46.39 20.07 -26.85
C ASP A 14 45.54 19.70 -25.64
N LEU A 15 44.28 19.41 -25.97
CA LEU A 15 43.19 18.97 -25.11
C LEU A 15 43.44 17.64 -24.37
N TYR A 16 42.68 17.50 -23.26
CA TYR A 16 42.26 16.27 -22.59
C TYR A 16 43.37 15.37 -22.01
N THR A 17 43.42 15.24 -20.69
CA THR A 17 42.94 14.05 -19.97
C THR A 17 43.26 14.10 -18.47
N ASN A 18 42.32 13.52 -17.71
CA ASN A 18 42.46 12.85 -16.42
C ASN A 18 42.30 13.65 -15.10
N GLU A 19 41.13 13.36 -14.54
CA GLU A 19 40.63 13.46 -13.16
C GLU A 19 41.55 12.87 -12.09
N SER A 20 41.09 13.06 -10.83
CA SER A 20 41.51 12.53 -9.52
C SER A 20 42.48 13.46 -8.76
N GLU A 21 42.19 13.98 -7.56
CA GLU A 21 41.34 13.51 -6.46
C GLU A 21 40.74 14.72 -5.68
N GLU A 22 39.41 14.71 -5.48
CA GLU A 22 38.71 15.63 -4.56
C GLU A 22 38.59 15.00 -3.16
N GLY A 23 39.32 15.56 -2.19
CA GLY A 23 39.05 15.39 -0.77
C GLY A 23 38.73 16.73 -0.13
N SER A 24 37.45 17.05 0.10
CA SER A 24 37.07 18.07 1.08
C SER A 24 35.63 17.90 1.61
N THR A 25 35.56 17.22 2.75
CA THR A 25 34.78 17.58 3.94
C THR A 25 33.55 18.49 3.75
N ILE A 26 32.40 17.93 3.39
CA ILE A 26 31.11 18.61 3.52
C ILE A 26 30.52 18.34 4.92
N ARG A 27 30.47 19.41 5.73
CA ARG A 27 29.74 19.48 7.01
C ARG A 27 28.34 18.89 6.87
N GLN A 28 28.10 17.79 7.58
CA GLN A 28 26.76 17.25 7.81
C GLN A 28 25.92 18.28 8.58
N ARG A 29 25.02 18.99 7.89
CA ARG A 29 23.90 19.68 8.55
C ARG A 29 22.84 18.62 8.87
N GLY A 30 22.49 18.53 10.15
CA GLY A 30 21.58 17.54 10.71
C GLY A 30 20.25 17.46 9.96
N PHE A 31 19.97 16.29 9.41
CA PHE A 31 18.67 15.90 8.89
C PHE A 31 17.83 15.39 10.06
N SER A 32 16.91 16.23 10.56
CA SER A 32 16.04 15.93 11.71
C SER A 32 14.85 15.02 11.38
N ASP A 33 14.71 14.55 10.14
CA ASP A 33 13.49 13.85 9.70
C ASP A 33 13.81 12.42 9.24
N SER A 34 13.51 11.43 10.10
CA SER A 34 13.80 10.01 9.88
C SER A 34 13.19 9.46 8.58
N SER A 35 12.12 10.09 8.08
CA SER A 35 11.45 9.73 6.83
C SER A 35 12.32 10.02 5.59
N SER A 36 13.06 11.13 5.64
CA SER A 36 13.94 11.57 4.54
C SER A 36 15.23 10.74 4.48
N LEU A 37 15.74 10.30 5.62
CA LEU A 37 16.91 9.43 5.72
C LEU A 37 16.63 8.00 5.24
N LEU A 38 15.41 7.48 5.47
CA LEU A 38 15.07 6.12 5.07
C LEU A 38 14.86 6.00 3.55
N ILE A 39 14.22 6.99 2.92
CA ILE A 39 14.05 7.04 1.46
C ILE A 39 15.40 7.26 0.77
N HIS A 40 16.28 8.10 1.35
CA HIS A 40 17.66 8.22 0.87
C HIS A 40 18.41 6.88 0.96
N ARG A 41 18.21 6.07 2.01
CA ARG A 41 18.81 4.72 2.11
C ARG A 41 18.23 3.73 1.11
N ILE A 42 16.92 3.73 0.87
CA ILE A 42 16.27 2.78 -0.05
C ILE A 42 16.62 3.09 -1.51
N CYS A 43 16.69 4.38 -1.90
CA CYS A 43 17.09 4.75 -3.26
C CYS A 43 18.60 4.63 -3.53
N TYR A 44 19.44 4.71 -2.50
CA TYR A 44 20.90 4.77 -2.66
C TYR A 44 21.61 3.41 -2.45
N ASN A 45 20.92 2.38 -1.96
CA ASN A 45 21.54 1.08 -1.66
C ASN A 45 21.41 0.05 -2.79
N ASP A 46 20.82 0.42 -3.93
CA ASP A 46 20.83 -0.41 -5.14
C ASP A 46 22.09 -0.12 -5.98
N LYS A 47 23.18 -0.81 -5.65
CA LYS A 47 24.46 -0.74 -6.37
C LYS A 47 24.39 -1.17 -7.85
N ARG A 48 23.25 -1.67 -8.32
CA ARG A 48 23.03 -1.99 -9.75
C ARG A 48 22.47 -0.81 -10.56
N PHE A 49 22.02 0.27 -9.92
CA PHE A 49 21.45 1.44 -10.62
C PHE A 49 22.49 2.50 -11.02
N GLU A 50 23.68 2.49 -10.42
CA GLU A 50 24.74 3.48 -10.68
C GLU A 50 25.33 3.44 -12.11
N ARG A 51 25.13 2.35 -12.87
CA ARG A 51 25.77 2.18 -14.19
C ARG A 51 24.95 2.58 -15.41
N ARG A 52 23.67 2.94 -15.26
CA ARG A 52 22.91 3.51 -16.39
C ARG A 52 22.93 5.02 -16.27
N ASN A 53 23.88 5.62 -17.00
CA ASN A 53 23.99 7.04 -17.30
C ASN A 53 22.63 7.73 -17.42
N VAL A 54 22.15 8.31 -16.33
CA VAL A 54 21.24 9.43 -16.41
C VAL A 54 22.05 10.61 -15.92
N SER A 55 22.56 11.39 -16.88
CA SER A 55 23.02 12.75 -16.64
C SER A 55 21.83 13.52 -16.04
N ARG A 56 21.68 13.48 -14.70
CA ARG A 56 20.63 14.21 -13.98
C ARG A 56 21.25 15.49 -13.48
N ASN A 57 21.16 16.51 -14.31
CA ASN A 57 21.53 17.88 -13.98
C ASN A 57 20.98 18.26 -12.58
N PRO A 58 21.80 18.76 -11.63
CA PRO A 58 21.36 19.05 -10.25
C PRO A 58 20.16 20.03 -10.16
N LEU A 59 19.96 20.86 -11.19
CA LEU A 59 18.80 21.73 -11.33
C LEU A 59 17.49 20.96 -11.53
N THR A 60 17.49 19.87 -12.30
CA THR A 60 16.28 19.03 -12.49
C THR A 60 15.93 18.29 -11.21
N ILE A 61 16.92 17.76 -10.48
CA ILE A 61 16.71 17.12 -9.16
C ILE A 61 16.08 18.11 -8.17
N ASN A 62 16.60 19.34 -8.08
CA ASN A 62 16.08 20.37 -7.18
C ASN A 62 14.65 20.82 -7.55
N LYS A 63 14.34 20.87 -8.86
CA LYS A 63 12.99 21.17 -9.36
C LYS A 63 12.01 20.05 -9.00
N THR A 64 12.35 18.79 -9.29
CA THR A 64 11.50 17.64 -8.95
C THR A 64 11.29 17.52 -7.44
N ARG A 65 12.33 17.81 -6.64
CA ARG A 65 12.23 17.83 -5.17
C ARG A 65 11.30 18.93 -4.66
N LYS A 66 11.34 20.13 -5.25
CA LYS A 66 10.42 21.22 -4.91
C LYS A 66 8.98 20.87 -5.25
N GLU A 67 8.73 20.32 -6.43
CA GLU A 67 7.39 19.88 -6.84
C GLU A 67 6.88 18.74 -5.97
N PHE A 68 7.71 17.74 -5.64
CA PHE A 68 7.33 16.66 -4.73
C PHE A 68 6.98 17.18 -3.33
N ASN A 69 7.81 18.07 -2.77
CA ASN A 69 7.53 18.72 -1.48
C ASN A 69 6.25 19.56 -1.53
N LYS A 70 5.93 20.18 -2.66
CA LYS A 70 4.68 20.91 -2.89
C LYS A 70 3.47 19.98 -2.96
N ILE A 71 3.59 18.83 -3.65
CA ILE A 71 2.55 17.79 -3.70
C ILE A 71 2.30 17.21 -2.31
N MET A 72 3.36 16.90 -1.55
CA MET A 72 3.27 16.39 -0.17
C MET A 72 2.67 17.40 0.82
N LYS A 73 2.67 18.70 0.49
CA LYS A 73 1.91 19.70 1.27
C LYS A 73 0.40 19.59 1.07
N ASN A 74 -0.06 19.04 -0.06
CA ASN A 74 -1.48 18.84 -0.33
C ASN A 74 -1.96 17.51 0.28
N LYS A 75 -2.34 17.55 1.55
CA LYS A 75 -2.83 16.39 2.30
C LYS A 75 -3.98 15.67 1.60
N THR A 76 -4.88 16.40 0.94
CA THR A 76 -6.01 15.80 0.23
C THR A 76 -5.55 14.88 -0.89
N LEU A 77 -4.58 15.32 -1.70
CA LEU A 77 -4.05 14.51 -2.80
C LEU A 77 -3.35 13.24 -2.28
N VAL A 78 -2.58 13.35 -1.19
CA VAL A 78 -1.93 12.18 -0.56
C VAL A 78 -2.96 11.15 -0.10
N ARG A 79 -4.04 11.60 0.56
CA ARG A 79 -5.15 10.73 1.03
C ARG A 79 -5.85 10.00 -0.12
N PHE A 80 -6.08 10.68 -1.24
CA PHE A 80 -6.61 10.06 -2.46
C PHE A 80 -5.66 9.02 -3.05
N CYS A 81 -4.36 9.34 -3.17
CA CYS A 81 -3.37 8.41 -3.68
C CYS A 81 -3.27 7.14 -2.81
N ILE A 82 -3.33 7.28 -1.48
CA ILE A 82 -3.30 6.13 -0.57
C ILE A 82 -4.54 5.25 -0.78
N SER A 83 -5.72 5.85 -0.86
CA SER A 83 -6.96 5.12 -1.14
C SER A 83 -6.87 4.37 -2.46
N ALA A 84 -6.37 5.01 -3.52
CA ALA A 84 -6.20 4.41 -4.84
C ALA A 84 -5.18 3.25 -4.84
N VAL A 85 -4.06 3.39 -4.14
CA VAL A 85 -3.06 2.32 -4.00
C VAL A 85 -3.63 1.13 -3.24
N ILE A 86 -4.38 1.37 -2.15
CA ILE A 86 -5.05 0.30 -1.39
C ILE A 86 -6.07 -0.42 -2.28
N ALA A 87 -6.90 0.32 -3.02
CA ALA A 87 -7.89 -0.27 -3.93
C ALA A 87 -7.23 -1.13 -5.02
N ALA A 88 -6.15 -0.62 -5.63
CA ALA A 88 -5.42 -1.35 -6.65
C ALA A 88 -4.74 -2.62 -6.12
N LEU A 89 -4.13 -2.55 -4.93
CA LEU A 89 -3.51 -3.71 -4.28
C LEU A 89 -4.55 -4.75 -3.88
N TYR A 90 -5.67 -4.31 -3.30
CA TYR A 90 -6.78 -5.19 -2.95
C TYR A 90 -7.26 -5.94 -4.18
N ALA A 91 -7.57 -5.23 -5.26
CA ALA A 91 -8.06 -5.84 -6.50
C ALA A 91 -7.02 -6.78 -7.13
N ALA A 92 -5.75 -6.35 -7.20
CA ALA A 92 -4.68 -7.16 -7.75
C ALA A 92 -4.49 -8.48 -6.99
N VAL A 93 -4.50 -8.44 -5.66
CA VAL A 93 -4.35 -9.65 -4.83
C VAL A 93 -5.54 -10.59 -5.02
N SER A 94 -6.77 -10.07 -4.97
CA SER A 94 -7.97 -10.89 -5.10
C SER A 94 -8.11 -11.52 -6.49
N LEU A 95 -7.80 -10.77 -7.56
CA LEU A 95 -7.87 -11.28 -8.93
C LEU A 95 -6.71 -12.23 -9.25
N ALA A 96 -5.50 -11.97 -8.76
CA ALA A 96 -4.37 -12.89 -8.92
C ALA A 96 -4.61 -14.22 -8.19
N LEU A 97 -5.36 -14.18 -7.09
CA LEU A 97 -5.74 -15.33 -6.29
C LEU A 97 -7.24 -15.64 -6.47
N ALA A 98 -7.79 -15.44 -7.68
CA ALA A 98 -9.21 -15.64 -7.95
C ALA A 98 -9.73 -17.04 -7.55
N PRO A 99 -9.00 -18.16 -7.79
CA PRO A 99 -9.46 -19.48 -7.36
C PRO A 99 -9.64 -19.61 -5.83
N LEU A 100 -8.83 -18.88 -5.05
CA LEU A 100 -8.96 -18.81 -3.60
C LEU A 100 -9.97 -17.75 -3.16
N SER A 101 -10.18 -16.69 -3.94
CA SER A 101 -11.02 -15.56 -3.54
C SER A 101 -12.52 -15.77 -3.83
N PHE A 102 -12.85 -16.60 -4.81
CA PHE A 102 -14.24 -16.87 -5.27
C PHE A 102 -14.60 -18.37 -5.29
N GLY A 103 -13.74 -19.23 -4.76
CA GLY A 103 -13.99 -20.67 -4.70
C GLY A 103 -15.04 -21.07 -3.66
N PRO A 104 -15.49 -22.34 -3.65
CA PRO A 104 -16.42 -22.84 -2.63
C PRO A 104 -15.86 -22.68 -1.21
N VAL A 105 -14.59 -23.04 -1.01
CA VAL A 105 -13.83 -22.75 0.20
C VAL A 105 -12.92 -21.56 -0.10
N GLN A 106 -13.43 -20.36 0.13
CA GLN A 106 -12.73 -19.12 -0.21
C GLN A 106 -11.96 -18.51 0.98
N ILE A 107 -10.79 -17.97 0.68
CA ILE A 107 -9.98 -17.14 1.56
C ILE A 107 -9.71 -15.83 0.83
N ARG A 108 -10.40 -14.76 1.24
CA ARG A 108 -10.20 -13.43 0.68
C ARG A 108 -8.97 -12.78 1.32
N ILE A 109 -7.78 -13.12 0.85
CA ILE A 109 -6.51 -12.62 1.40
C ILE A 109 -6.45 -11.09 1.43
N ALA A 110 -7.06 -10.41 0.46
CA ALA A 110 -7.13 -8.95 0.40
C ALA A 110 -7.92 -8.32 1.57
N GLU A 111 -8.83 -9.07 2.21
CA GLU A 111 -9.59 -8.60 3.38
C GLU A 111 -8.67 -8.32 4.59
N ALA A 112 -7.43 -8.83 4.61
CA ALA A 112 -6.41 -8.40 5.56
C ALA A 112 -6.20 -6.86 5.56
N MET A 113 -6.42 -6.21 4.42
CA MET A 113 -6.28 -4.76 4.26
C MET A 113 -7.43 -3.98 4.92
N THR A 114 -8.56 -4.62 5.25
CA THR A 114 -9.67 -3.95 5.97
C THR A 114 -9.38 -3.64 7.42
N LEU A 115 -8.21 -4.05 7.93
CA LEU A 115 -7.67 -3.61 9.21
C LEU A 115 -6.83 -2.33 9.10
N LEU A 116 -6.41 -1.92 7.90
CA LEU A 116 -5.70 -0.64 7.68
C LEU A 116 -6.46 0.60 8.20
N PRO A 117 -7.81 0.66 8.16
CA PRO A 117 -8.57 1.70 8.82
C PRO A 117 -8.14 1.95 10.26
N VAL A 118 -7.70 0.94 11.04
CA VAL A 118 -7.19 1.14 12.41
C VAL A 118 -6.15 2.26 12.48
N LEU A 119 -5.31 2.38 11.45
CA LEU A 119 -4.22 3.36 11.40
C LEU A 119 -4.68 4.71 10.83
N PHE A 120 -5.48 4.69 9.76
CA PHE A 120 -5.88 5.91 9.06
C PHE A 120 -7.20 5.69 8.29
N PRO A 121 -8.16 6.64 8.36
CA PRO A 121 -9.54 6.42 7.89
C PRO A 121 -9.67 6.38 6.36
N GLU A 122 -8.70 6.88 5.61
CA GLU A 122 -8.69 6.87 4.14
C GLU A 122 -8.68 5.44 3.59
N ALA A 123 -8.13 4.50 4.36
CA ALA A 123 -8.15 3.09 4.00
C ALA A 123 -9.57 2.56 3.80
N ILE A 124 -10.59 3.13 4.47
CA ILE A 124 -12.00 2.73 4.30
C ILE A 124 -12.41 2.87 2.83
N ALA A 125 -12.12 4.02 2.21
CA ALA A 125 -12.42 4.25 0.81
C ALA A 125 -11.61 3.30 -0.10
N GLY A 126 -10.33 3.10 0.23
CA GLY A 126 -9.46 2.21 -0.53
C GLY A 126 -9.94 0.76 -0.57
N VAL A 127 -10.23 0.15 0.58
CA VAL A 127 -10.67 -1.26 0.63
C VAL A 127 -12.07 -1.44 0.05
N THR A 128 -12.96 -0.47 0.24
CA THR A 128 -14.31 -0.51 -0.33
C THR A 128 -14.26 -0.47 -1.85
N LEU A 129 -13.49 0.45 -2.43
CA LEU A 129 -13.31 0.53 -3.88
C LEU A 129 -12.57 -0.69 -4.44
N GLY A 130 -11.61 -1.22 -3.68
CA GLY A 130 -10.91 -2.45 -4.01
C GLY A 130 -11.85 -3.65 -4.09
N CYS A 131 -12.73 -3.82 -3.11
CA CYS A 131 -13.75 -4.87 -3.10
C CYS A 131 -14.73 -4.72 -4.25
N PHE A 132 -15.26 -3.51 -4.46
CA PHE A 132 -16.13 -3.21 -5.60
C PHE A 132 -15.49 -3.59 -6.94
N LEU A 133 -14.23 -3.18 -7.15
CA LEU A 133 -13.52 -3.45 -8.40
C LEU A 133 -13.23 -4.95 -8.57
N THR A 134 -12.83 -5.62 -7.49
CA THR A 134 -12.60 -7.07 -7.46
C THR A 134 -13.85 -7.82 -7.90
N ASN A 135 -14.99 -7.51 -7.28
CA ASN A 135 -16.24 -8.21 -7.52
C ASN A 135 -16.79 -7.88 -8.91
N LEU A 136 -16.66 -6.61 -9.36
CA LEU A 136 -17.10 -6.19 -10.69
C LEU A 136 -16.29 -6.87 -11.79
N ILE A 137 -14.96 -6.85 -11.69
CA ILE A 137 -14.10 -7.52 -12.67
C ILE A 137 -14.33 -9.05 -12.60
N GLY A 138 -14.43 -9.62 -11.40
CA GLY A 138 -14.70 -11.03 -11.19
C GLY A 138 -16.02 -11.48 -11.82
N ALA A 139 -17.07 -10.66 -11.72
CA ALA A 139 -18.36 -10.90 -12.37
C ALA A 139 -18.26 -10.81 -13.91
N ILE A 140 -17.56 -9.79 -14.44
CA ILE A 140 -17.35 -9.62 -15.89
C ILE A 140 -16.54 -10.79 -16.48
N MET A 141 -15.56 -11.29 -15.75
CA MET A 141 -14.73 -12.43 -16.15
C MET A 141 -15.41 -13.79 -15.92
N GLY A 142 -16.57 -13.83 -15.26
CA GLY A 142 -17.29 -15.07 -14.93
C GLY A 142 -16.58 -15.95 -13.89
N VAL A 143 -15.60 -15.41 -13.15
CA VAL A 143 -14.89 -16.13 -12.09
C VAL A 143 -15.55 -15.96 -10.72
N ASN A 144 -16.38 -14.92 -10.54
CA ASN A 144 -17.15 -14.72 -9.31
C ASN A 144 -18.47 -15.49 -9.40
N LEU A 145 -18.62 -16.53 -8.57
CA LEU A 145 -19.80 -17.39 -8.53
C LEU A 145 -21.11 -16.63 -8.21
N LEU A 146 -21.02 -15.58 -7.40
CA LEU A 146 -22.17 -14.74 -7.03
C LEU A 146 -22.52 -13.69 -8.09
N GLY A 147 -21.64 -13.50 -9.09
CA GLY A 147 -21.84 -12.57 -10.18
C GLY A 147 -22.00 -11.13 -9.71
N PHE A 148 -22.95 -10.41 -10.33
CA PHE A 148 -23.19 -8.99 -10.05
C PHE A 148 -23.83 -8.72 -8.68
N PHE A 149 -24.38 -9.72 -7.99
CA PHE A 149 -24.98 -9.53 -6.66
C PHE A 149 -23.92 -9.18 -5.61
N ASP A 150 -22.80 -9.92 -5.60
CA ASP A 150 -21.68 -9.70 -4.66
C ASP A 150 -20.94 -8.36 -4.93
N VAL A 151 -21.13 -7.74 -6.11
CA VAL A 151 -20.64 -6.37 -6.36
C VAL A 151 -21.27 -5.37 -5.40
N LEU A 152 -22.55 -5.54 -5.06
CA LEU A 152 -23.22 -4.65 -4.12
C LEU A 152 -23.11 -5.14 -2.68
N ALA A 153 -23.44 -6.41 -2.44
CA ALA A 153 -23.49 -6.95 -1.09
C ALA A 153 -22.10 -7.15 -0.48
N GLY A 154 -21.15 -7.71 -1.23
CA GLY A 154 -19.76 -7.84 -0.79
C GLY A 154 -19.12 -6.49 -0.52
N THR A 155 -19.33 -5.51 -1.42
CA THR A 155 -18.85 -4.13 -1.19
C THR A 155 -19.48 -3.49 0.04
N LEU A 156 -20.78 -3.69 0.26
CA LEU A 156 -21.47 -3.21 1.46
C LEU A 156 -20.91 -3.87 2.73
N ALA A 157 -20.64 -5.18 2.69
CA ALA A 157 -20.06 -5.92 3.80
C ALA A 157 -18.68 -5.35 4.18
N THR A 158 -17.78 -5.23 3.20
CA THR A 158 -16.44 -4.65 3.40
C THR A 158 -16.53 -3.20 3.87
N PHE A 159 -17.46 -2.39 3.35
CA PHE A 159 -17.65 -1.01 3.76
C PHE A 159 -18.09 -0.90 5.23
N LEU A 160 -19.11 -1.65 5.64
CA LEU A 160 -19.60 -1.67 7.01
C LEU A 160 -18.54 -2.22 7.97
N ALA A 161 -17.83 -3.27 7.56
CA ALA A 161 -16.70 -3.80 8.30
C ALA A 161 -15.63 -2.74 8.52
N ALA A 162 -15.19 -2.05 7.47
CA ALA A 162 -14.16 -1.02 7.55
C ALA A 162 -14.56 0.16 8.44
N LEU A 163 -15.84 0.57 8.41
CA LEU A 163 -16.38 1.58 9.32
C LEU A 163 -16.32 1.13 10.79
N LEU A 164 -16.72 -0.10 11.09
CA LEU A 164 -16.65 -0.61 12.45
C LEU A 164 -15.21 -0.89 12.90
N THR A 165 -14.33 -1.34 12.00
CA THR A 165 -12.87 -1.43 12.24
C THR A 165 -12.34 -0.06 12.67
N TRP A 166 -12.67 1.01 11.95
CA TRP A 166 -12.27 2.36 12.35
C TRP A 166 -12.86 2.76 13.70
N LYS A 167 -14.13 2.46 13.94
CA LYS A 167 -14.83 2.79 15.19
C LYS A 167 -14.21 2.10 16.40
N PHE A 168 -13.87 0.82 16.27
CA PHE A 168 -13.31 -0.02 17.33
C PHE A 168 -11.78 -0.01 17.40
N ARG A 169 -11.09 0.82 16.61
CA ARG A 169 -9.62 0.91 16.58
C ARG A 169 -8.95 1.15 17.94
N LYS A 170 -9.68 1.79 18.87
CA LYS A 170 -9.19 2.08 20.23
C LYS A 170 -9.35 0.91 21.20
N LEU A 171 -10.18 -0.08 20.85
CA LEU A 171 -10.46 -1.24 21.68
C LEU A 171 -9.45 -2.33 21.35
N CYS A 172 -8.27 -2.22 21.97
CA CYS A 172 -7.19 -3.18 21.81
C CYS A 172 -7.14 -4.14 23.01
N ILE A 173 -6.99 -5.43 22.72
CA ILE A 173 -6.76 -6.47 23.71
C ILE A 173 -5.28 -6.86 23.59
N GLN A 174 -4.52 -6.76 24.67
CA GLN A 174 -3.07 -7.00 24.69
C GLN A 174 -2.28 -6.18 23.64
N GLY A 175 -2.75 -4.97 23.33
CA GLY A 175 -2.12 -4.07 22.35
C GLY A 175 -2.40 -4.41 20.88
N LEU A 176 -3.26 -5.40 20.61
CA LEU A 176 -3.72 -5.75 19.26
C LEU A 176 -5.19 -5.35 19.05
N PRO A 177 -5.57 -4.82 17.88
CA PRO A 177 -6.93 -4.41 17.57
C PRO A 177 -7.82 -5.62 17.21
N ILE A 178 -7.91 -6.61 18.11
CA ILE A 178 -8.61 -7.88 17.88
C ILE A 178 -10.09 -7.65 17.56
N VAL A 179 -10.76 -6.73 18.26
CA VAL A 179 -12.18 -6.43 17.99
C VAL A 179 -12.35 -5.83 16.59
N SER A 180 -11.40 -5.03 16.13
CA SER A 180 -11.43 -4.48 14.78
C SER A 180 -11.22 -5.59 13.74
N ALA A 181 -10.33 -6.55 14.01
CA ALA A 181 -10.10 -7.71 13.14
C ALA A 181 -11.31 -8.65 13.04
N LEU A 182 -12.21 -8.66 14.02
CA LEU A 182 -13.45 -9.43 13.97
C LEU A 182 -14.52 -8.81 13.08
N MET A 183 -14.50 -7.50 12.84
CA MET A 183 -15.58 -6.84 12.09
C MET A 183 -15.69 -7.37 10.64
N PRO A 184 -14.59 -7.47 9.86
CA PRO A 184 -14.64 -8.05 8.51
C PRO A 184 -15.13 -9.50 8.51
N VAL A 185 -14.66 -10.30 9.48
CA VAL A 185 -15.08 -11.70 9.64
C VAL A 185 -16.59 -11.80 9.82
N LEU A 186 -17.17 -11.01 10.73
CA LEU A 186 -18.60 -11.07 11.03
C LEU A 186 -19.45 -10.61 9.84
N PHE A 187 -19.10 -9.48 9.22
CA PHE A 187 -19.89 -8.96 8.09
C PHE A 187 -19.79 -9.85 6.85
N ASN A 188 -18.61 -10.32 6.49
CA ASN A 188 -18.45 -11.21 5.34
C ASN A 188 -19.11 -12.58 5.61
N ALA A 189 -18.94 -13.18 6.80
CA ALA A 189 -19.60 -14.44 7.15
C ALA A 189 -21.13 -14.33 7.06
N VAL A 190 -21.71 -13.22 7.54
CA VAL A 190 -23.18 -13.04 7.53
C VAL A 190 -23.68 -12.67 6.13
N ILE A 191 -23.10 -11.66 5.47
CA ILE A 191 -23.62 -11.15 4.21
C ILE A 191 -23.27 -12.10 3.06
N VAL A 192 -21.99 -12.39 2.87
CA VAL A 192 -21.51 -13.26 1.78
C VAL A 192 -21.97 -14.70 2.02
N GLY A 193 -21.96 -15.18 3.27
CA GLY A 193 -22.50 -16.49 3.60
C GLY A 193 -24.00 -16.63 3.28
N ALA A 194 -24.80 -15.58 3.49
CA ALA A 194 -26.21 -15.56 3.10
C ALA A 194 -26.40 -15.55 1.57
N GLU A 195 -25.55 -14.83 0.84
CA GLU A 195 -25.58 -14.84 -0.63
C GLU A 195 -25.25 -16.21 -1.21
N LEU A 196 -24.18 -16.85 -0.73
CA LEU A 196 -23.84 -18.22 -1.15
C LEU A 196 -24.96 -19.20 -0.80
N ALA A 197 -25.58 -19.08 0.38
CA ALA A 197 -26.69 -19.94 0.78
C ALA A 197 -27.90 -19.79 -0.16
N TYR A 198 -28.22 -18.56 -0.57
CA TYR A 198 -29.31 -18.29 -1.49
C TYR A 198 -29.07 -18.90 -2.88
N VAL A 199 -27.82 -18.85 -3.37
CA VAL A 199 -27.45 -19.37 -4.70
C VAL A 199 -27.27 -20.89 -4.71
N LEU A 200 -26.60 -21.44 -3.70
CA LEU A 200 -26.19 -22.86 -3.68
C LEU A 200 -27.19 -23.78 -2.98
N TYR A 201 -27.97 -23.27 -2.02
CA TYR A 201 -28.89 -24.07 -1.19
C TYR A 201 -30.31 -23.47 -1.15
N PRO A 202 -30.96 -23.23 -2.30
CA PRO A 202 -32.24 -22.51 -2.36
C PRO A 202 -33.38 -23.20 -1.57
N THR A 203 -33.35 -24.53 -1.43
CA THR A 203 -34.36 -25.31 -0.70
C THR A 203 -34.00 -25.58 0.77
N ALA A 204 -32.77 -25.24 1.20
CA ALA A 204 -32.25 -25.53 2.53
C ALA A 204 -31.49 -24.32 3.10
N LEU A 205 -32.09 -23.14 3.00
CA LEU A 205 -31.43 -21.86 3.23
C LEU A 205 -30.73 -21.74 4.59
N VAL A 206 -31.34 -22.26 5.67
CA VAL A 206 -30.78 -22.20 7.02
C VAL A 206 -29.51 -23.05 7.13
N THR A 207 -29.55 -24.27 6.61
CA THR A 207 -28.40 -25.18 6.60
C THR A 207 -27.30 -24.65 5.68
N GLY A 208 -27.69 -24.18 4.48
CA GLY A 208 -26.77 -23.53 3.55
C GLY A 208 -26.10 -22.31 4.15
N PHE A 209 -26.84 -21.47 4.86
CA PHE A 209 -26.29 -20.30 5.55
C PHE A 209 -25.28 -20.71 6.60
N ALA A 210 -25.62 -21.69 7.46
CA ALA A 210 -24.70 -22.15 8.49
C ALA A 210 -23.37 -22.67 7.90
N ILE A 211 -23.42 -23.45 6.82
CA ILE A 211 -22.23 -23.99 6.16
C ILE A 211 -21.41 -22.85 5.53
N ASN A 212 -22.02 -22.04 4.67
CA ASN A 212 -21.28 -21.00 3.94
C ASN A 212 -20.79 -19.89 4.86
N ALA A 213 -21.55 -19.49 5.89
CA ALA A 213 -21.11 -18.50 6.86
C ALA A 213 -19.93 -19.01 7.69
N LEU A 214 -19.88 -20.30 8.03
CA LEU A 214 -18.74 -20.90 8.71
C LEU A 214 -17.52 -20.97 7.78
N GLU A 215 -17.68 -21.41 6.54
CA GLU A 215 -16.58 -21.49 5.58
C GLU A 215 -15.97 -20.11 5.27
N VAL A 216 -16.82 -19.13 4.94
CA VAL A 216 -16.39 -17.74 4.72
C VAL A 216 -15.78 -17.18 6.00
N GLY A 217 -16.43 -17.35 7.15
CA GLY A 217 -15.93 -16.87 8.43
C GLY A 217 -14.55 -17.45 8.79
N LEU A 218 -14.29 -18.73 8.50
CA LEU A 218 -12.99 -19.34 8.71
C LEU A 218 -11.93 -18.78 7.75
N GLY A 219 -12.26 -18.58 6.47
CA GLY A 219 -11.36 -17.95 5.51
C GLY A 219 -11.00 -16.51 5.92
N GLU A 220 -11.99 -15.75 6.36
CA GLU A 220 -11.83 -14.38 6.85
C GLU A 220 -11.01 -14.33 8.15
N LEU A 221 -11.20 -15.30 9.06
CA LEU A 221 -10.37 -15.41 10.27
C LEU A 221 -8.90 -15.57 9.88
N ILE A 222 -8.60 -16.42 8.91
CA ILE A 222 -7.23 -16.60 8.42
C ILE A 222 -6.71 -15.28 7.82
N ALA A 223 -7.47 -14.65 6.91
CA ALA A 223 -7.05 -13.40 6.27
C ALA A 223 -6.82 -12.28 7.31
N CYS A 224 -7.77 -12.05 8.22
CA CYS A 224 -7.73 -10.92 9.16
C CYS A 224 -6.75 -11.16 10.33
N PHE A 225 -6.72 -12.35 10.92
CA PHE A 225 -5.89 -12.61 12.10
C PHE A 225 -4.47 -13.03 11.75
N VAL A 226 -4.30 -13.87 10.72
CA VAL A 226 -2.97 -14.38 10.35
C VAL A 226 -2.23 -13.38 9.49
N LEU A 227 -2.92 -12.61 8.62
CA LEU A 227 -2.26 -11.64 7.73
C LEU A 227 -2.54 -10.19 8.16
N GLY A 228 -3.79 -9.84 8.47
CA GLY A 228 -4.19 -8.48 8.81
C GLY A 228 -3.54 -7.92 10.08
N LEU A 229 -3.56 -8.66 11.19
CA LEU A 229 -2.97 -8.20 12.45
C LEU A 229 -1.44 -7.97 12.33
N PRO A 230 -0.65 -8.90 11.75
CA PRO A 230 0.76 -8.63 11.48
C PRO A 230 0.98 -7.45 10.53
N LEU A 231 0.15 -7.29 9.49
CA LEU A 231 0.24 -6.17 8.56
C LEU A 231 0.08 -4.83 9.29
N VAL A 232 -0.97 -4.68 10.10
CA VAL A 232 -1.19 -3.45 10.90
C VAL A 232 -0.02 -3.19 11.83
N LYS A 233 0.46 -4.21 12.55
CA LYS A 233 1.59 -4.07 13.47
C LYS A 233 2.87 -3.65 12.76
N ALA A 234 3.13 -4.19 11.57
CA ALA A 234 4.29 -3.83 10.77
C ALA A 234 4.23 -2.38 10.28
N LEU A 235 3.06 -1.93 9.81
CA LEU A 235 2.84 -0.57 9.32
C LEU A 235 2.86 0.48 10.44
N ASP A 236 2.30 0.15 11.61
CA ASP A 236 2.34 0.99 12.81
C ASP A 236 3.79 1.17 13.30
N LYS A 237 4.56 0.07 13.38
CA LYS A 237 5.99 0.11 13.73
C LYS A 237 6.80 0.93 12.71
N ALA A 238 6.44 0.87 11.43
CA ALA A 238 7.05 1.69 10.39
C ALA A 238 6.61 3.17 10.43
N GLN A 239 5.65 3.52 11.30
CA GLN A 239 5.08 4.86 11.47
C GLN A 239 4.51 5.44 10.17
N VAL A 240 3.87 4.59 9.35
CA VAL A 240 3.38 4.96 8.02
C VAL A 240 2.42 6.15 8.09
N ALA A 241 1.45 6.12 9.00
CA ALA A 241 0.50 7.23 9.19
C ALA A 241 1.23 8.57 9.43
N LYS A 242 2.21 8.58 10.34
CA LYS A 242 3.01 9.77 10.65
C LYS A 242 3.83 10.27 9.47
N ARG A 243 4.42 9.37 8.68
CA ARG A 243 5.24 9.73 7.50
C ARG A 243 4.45 10.41 6.39
N PHE A 244 3.19 10.01 6.22
CA PHE A 244 2.29 10.60 5.22
C PHE A 244 1.41 11.72 5.78
N GLY A 245 1.54 12.03 7.07
CA GLY A 245 0.80 13.11 7.73
C GLY A 245 -0.71 12.86 7.84
N LEU A 246 -1.08 11.58 8.00
CA LEU A 246 -2.44 11.08 8.17
C LEU A 246 -2.88 11.14 9.64
#